data_AF-A0A924W0Z3-F1
#
_entry.id   AF-A0A924W0Z3-F1
#
_cell.length_a   1.000
_cell.length_b   1.000
_cell.length_c   1.000
_cell.angle_alpha   90.00
_cell.angle_beta   90.00
_cell.angle_gamma   90.00
#
_symmetry.space_group_name_H-M   'P 1'
#
loop_
_entity.id
_entity.type
_entity.pdbx_description
1 polymer ?
#
loop_
_entity_poly.entity_id
_entity_poly.type
_entity_poly.pdbx_seq_one_letter_code
_entity_poly.pdbx_strand_id
1 'polypeptide(L)'
;MNVADYEVVFNLAREPFDGWQGIAFSAIFVLIGVAMAAFAARTWMRAFGVVYSLFAIAVSIMAGLGSWQHYQRLQADFREGRFSDIEGIAEHSRNPRDPSDSDILRIGSQRFDLVGPMRSAAYHRNLNYGGFDMSGRCIRIFYTDRREIIWLGIRKSGCEPNESLRPDADRIGLWDP
;
A
#
# COMPACT_ATOMS: atom_id res chain seq x y z
N MET A 1 5.11 10.76 -21.64
CA MET A 1 5.81 10.09 -20.52
C MET A 1 6.45 8.84 -21.06
N ASN A 2 7.79 8.76 -21.12
CA ASN A 2 8.47 7.59 -21.68
C ASN A 2 8.68 6.54 -20.57
N VAL A 3 7.70 5.66 -20.39
CA VAL A 3 7.75 4.60 -19.35
C VAL A 3 8.82 3.54 -19.69
N ALA A 4 9.33 3.53 -20.93
CA ALA A 4 10.33 2.59 -21.42
C ALA A 4 11.67 2.62 -20.66
N ASP A 5 12.00 3.77 -20.05
CA ASP A 5 13.25 4.00 -19.33
C ASP A 5 13.22 3.47 -17.88
N TYR A 6 12.05 3.00 -17.42
CA TYR A 6 11.87 2.48 -16.06
C TYR A 6 11.64 0.97 -16.08
N GLU A 7 12.29 0.28 -15.15
CA GLU A 7 11.90 -1.04 -14.69
C GLU A 7 10.72 -0.86 -13.72
N VAL A 8 9.54 -1.31 -14.13
CA VAL A 8 8.32 -1.18 -13.32
C VAL A 8 8.37 -2.22 -12.21
N VAL A 9 8.57 -1.76 -10.98
CA VAL A 9 8.54 -2.61 -9.78
C VAL A 9 7.11 -2.86 -9.37
N PHE A 10 6.26 -1.82 -9.48
CA PHE A 10 4.87 -1.90 -9.10
C PHE A 10 3.99 -1.01 -9.97
N ASN A 11 2.82 -1.53 -10.34
CA ASN A 11 1.83 -0.79 -11.12
C ASN A 11 0.43 -1.28 -10.77
N LEU A 12 -0.36 -0.40 -10.14
CA LEU A 12 -1.74 -0.67 -9.76
C LEU A 12 -2.62 -1.10 -10.94
N ALA A 13 -2.33 -0.63 -12.16
CA ALA A 13 -3.10 -1.00 -13.34
C ALA A 13 -2.83 -2.43 -13.84
N ARG A 14 -1.72 -3.05 -13.41
CA ARG A 14 -1.33 -4.41 -13.81
C ARG A 14 -1.49 -5.44 -12.71
N GLU A 15 -1.47 -5.01 -11.45
CA GLU A 15 -1.62 -5.93 -10.32
C GLU A 15 -3.09 -6.18 -9.98
N PRO A 16 -3.53 -7.45 -9.93
CA PRO A 16 -4.86 -7.79 -9.45
C PRO A 16 -4.97 -7.46 -7.96
N PHE A 17 -6.19 -7.17 -7.51
CA PHE A 17 -6.47 -6.98 -6.09
C PHE A 17 -6.12 -8.27 -5.31
N ASP A 18 -5.06 -8.24 -4.52
CA ASP A 18 -4.65 -9.36 -3.66
C ASP A 18 -5.31 -9.26 -2.27
N GLY A 19 -6.62 -9.47 -2.24
CA GLY A 19 -7.40 -9.53 -1.00
C GLY A 19 -7.38 -10.90 -0.29
N TRP A 20 -6.64 -11.88 -0.83
CA TRP A 20 -6.71 -13.27 -0.40
C TRP A 20 -6.24 -13.47 1.05
N GLN A 21 -5.28 -12.69 1.52
CA GLN A 21 -4.78 -12.78 2.89
C GLN A 21 -5.87 -12.45 3.92
N GLY A 22 -6.70 -11.42 3.66
CA GLY A 22 -7.83 -11.06 4.52
C GLY A 22 -8.90 -12.15 4.56
N ILE A 23 -9.15 -12.81 3.41
CA ILE A 23 -10.10 -13.92 3.29
C ILE A 23 -9.57 -15.18 3.99
N ALA A 24 -8.29 -15.51 3.82
CA ALA A 24 -7.66 -16.68 4.42
C ALA A 24 -7.60 -16.58 5.95
N PHE A 25 -7.19 -15.41 6.48
CA PHE A 25 -7.17 -15.16 7.92
C PHE A 25 -8.56 -15.29 8.54
N SER A 26 -9.56 -14.74 7.83
CA SER A 26 -10.96 -14.84 8.20
C SER A 26 -11.50 -16.27 8.22
N ALA A 27 -11.13 -17.09 7.24
CA ALA A 27 -11.56 -18.48 7.15
C ALA A 27 -11.15 -19.30 8.38
N ILE A 28 -9.97 -19.01 8.96
CA ILE A 28 -9.51 -19.68 10.19
C ILE A 28 -10.46 -19.43 11.35
N PHE A 29 -10.91 -18.19 11.55
CA PHE A 29 -11.85 -17.86 12.64
C PHE A 29 -13.23 -18.50 12.42
N VAL A 30 -13.68 -18.56 11.17
CA VAL A 30 -14.91 -19.29 10.84
C VAL A 30 -14.76 -20.77 11.18
N LEU A 31 -13.63 -21.40 10.83
CA LEU A 31 -13.36 -22.80 11.17
C LEU A 31 -13.33 -23.04 12.68
N ILE A 32 -12.73 -22.13 13.47
CA ILE A 32 -12.73 -22.21 14.93
C ILE A 32 -14.16 -22.15 15.47
N GLY A 33 -14.97 -21.20 15.00
CA GLY A 33 -16.36 -21.07 15.41
C GLY A 33 -17.20 -22.29 15.05
N VAL A 34 -17.03 -22.84 13.85
CA VAL A 34 -17.70 -24.06 13.39
C VAL A 34 -17.27 -25.27 14.22
N ALA A 35 -15.98 -25.40 14.53
CA ALA A 35 -15.47 -26.47 15.39
C ALA A 35 -16.06 -26.37 16.81
N MET A 36 -16.17 -25.17 17.38
CA MET A 36 -16.84 -24.95 18.66
C MET A 36 -18.34 -25.31 18.59
N ALA A 37 -19.03 -24.92 17.52
CA ALA A 37 -20.44 -25.25 17.31
C ALA A 37 -20.68 -26.77 17.19
N ALA A 38 -19.81 -27.46 16.46
CA ALA A 38 -19.93 -28.88 16.18
C ALA A 38 -19.55 -29.76 17.39
N PHE A 39 -18.40 -29.48 18.02
CA PHE A 39 -17.75 -30.40 18.97
C PHE A 39 -17.84 -29.99 20.44
N ALA A 40 -18.38 -28.82 20.79
CA ALA A 40 -18.47 -28.44 22.20
C ALA A 40 -19.53 -29.26 22.95
N ALA A 41 -19.14 -29.78 24.12
CA ALA A 41 -20.01 -30.58 24.99
C ALA A 41 -21.14 -29.77 25.65
N ARG A 42 -20.95 -28.45 25.82
CA ARG A 42 -21.92 -27.56 26.47
C ARG A 42 -22.73 -26.79 25.42
N THR A 43 -24.06 -26.81 25.54
CA THR A 43 -24.99 -26.13 24.61
C THR A 43 -24.71 -24.64 24.43
N TRP A 44 -24.36 -23.92 25.51
CA TRP A 44 -24.01 -22.50 25.43
C TRP A 44 -22.73 -22.24 24.61
N MET A 45 -21.73 -23.14 24.66
CA MET A 45 -20.52 -23.03 23.85
C MET A 45 -20.83 -23.28 22.37
N ARG A 46 -21.79 -24.16 22.07
CA ARG A 46 -22.25 -24.40 20.69
C ARG A 46 -22.93 -23.17 20.12
N ALA A 47 -23.84 -22.56 20.89
CA ALA A 47 -24.50 -21.31 20.53
C ALA A 47 -23.49 -20.17 20.32
N PHE A 48 -22.50 -20.05 21.22
CA PHE A 48 -21.41 -19.09 21.07
C PHE A 48 -20.60 -19.33 19.79
N GLY A 49 -20.26 -20.58 19.46
CA GLY A 49 -19.57 -20.93 18.22
C GLY A 49 -20.32 -20.51 16.94
N VAL A 50 -21.65 -20.67 16.92
CA VAL A 50 -22.49 -20.21 15.81
C VAL A 50 -22.45 -18.69 15.67
N VAL A 51 -22.68 -17.96 16.78
CA VAL A 51 -22.66 -16.49 16.79
C VAL A 51 -21.28 -15.96 16.39
N TYR A 52 -20.22 -16.57 16.91
CA TYR A 52 -18.85 -16.22 16.58
C TYR A 52 -18.54 -16.42 15.10
N SER A 53 -18.97 -17.55 14.51
CA SER A 53 -18.78 -17.82 13.08
C SER A 53 -19.48 -16.77 12.21
N LEU A 54 -20.72 -16.43 12.54
CA LEU A 54 -21.49 -15.40 11.81
C LEU A 54 -20.83 -14.03 11.94
N PHE A 55 -20.36 -13.68 13.14
CA PHE A 55 -19.64 -12.43 13.37
C PHE A 55 -18.33 -12.38 12.57
N ALA A 56 -17.54 -13.46 12.58
CA ALA A 56 -16.32 -13.57 11.80
C ALA A 56 -16.62 -13.33 10.31
N ILE A 57 -17.59 -14.04 9.74
CA ILE A 57 -18.01 -13.87 8.34
C ILE A 57 -18.39 -12.41 8.03
N ALA A 58 -19.19 -11.78 8.90
CA ALA A 58 -19.63 -10.41 8.70
C ALA A 58 -18.45 -9.42 8.69
N VAL A 59 -17.50 -9.57 9.63
CA VAL A 59 -16.28 -8.75 9.67
C VAL A 59 -15.42 -8.96 8.43
N SER A 60 -15.29 -10.20 7.95
CA SER A 60 -14.54 -10.54 6.74
C SER A 60 -15.11 -9.89 5.50
N ILE A 61 -16.43 -9.93 5.34
CA ILE A 61 -17.13 -9.28 4.23
C ILE A 61 -16.92 -7.78 4.29
N MET A 62 -17.09 -7.16 5.47
CA MET A 62 -16.87 -5.72 5.63
C MET A 62 -15.42 -5.31 5.33
N ALA A 63 -14.44 -6.07 5.82
CA ALA A 63 -13.03 -5.81 5.54
C ALA A 63 -12.73 -5.95 4.03
N GLY A 64 -13.21 -7.03 3.40
CA GLY A 64 -13.04 -7.26 1.96
C GLY A 64 -13.66 -6.16 1.11
N LEU A 65 -14.89 -5.74 1.44
CA LEU A 65 -15.56 -4.63 0.75
C LEU A 65 -14.81 -3.30 0.95
N GLY A 66 -14.31 -3.02 2.16
CA GLY A 66 -13.53 -1.82 2.45
C GLY A 66 -12.24 -1.76 1.63
N SER A 67 -11.48 -2.86 1.59
CA SER A 67 -10.27 -2.98 0.78
C SER A 67 -10.57 -2.88 -0.73
N TRP A 68 -11.67 -3.48 -1.19
CA TRP A 68 -12.09 -3.40 -2.59
C TRP A 68 -12.48 -1.99 -3.00
N GLN A 69 -13.30 -1.30 -2.21
CA GLN A 69 -13.67 0.10 -2.46
C GLN A 69 -12.45 1.01 -2.46
N HIS A 70 -11.50 0.77 -1.55
CA HIS A 70 -10.26 1.51 -1.50
C HIS A 70 -9.40 1.28 -2.76
N TYR A 71 -9.26 0.02 -3.21
CA TYR A 71 -8.59 -0.31 -4.47
C TYR A 71 -9.26 0.35 -5.69
N GLN A 72 -10.59 0.32 -5.76
CA GLN A 72 -11.33 0.99 -6.85
C GLN A 72 -11.11 2.51 -6.85
N ARG A 73 -11.06 3.14 -5.67
CA ARG A 73 -10.73 4.56 -5.56
C ARG A 73 -9.33 4.84 -6.13
N LEU A 74 -8.32 4.07 -5.73
CA LEU A 74 -6.96 4.23 -6.25
C LEU A 74 -6.89 4.04 -7.76
N GLN A 75 -7.62 3.07 -8.31
CA GLN A 75 -7.71 2.89 -9.77
C GLN A 75 -8.42 4.06 -10.47
N ALA A 76 -9.46 4.63 -9.85
CA ALA A 76 -10.13 5.81 -10.37
C ALA A 76 -9.18 7.01 -10.36
N ASP A 77 -8.48 7.25 -9.26
CA ASP A 77 -7.50 8.34 -9.13
C ASP A 77 -6.36 8.21 -10.15
N PHE A 78 -5.85 6.99 -10.37
CA PHE A 78 -4.85 6.73 -11.40
C PHE A 78 -5.37 7.01 -12.82
N ARG A 79 -6.58 6.53 -13.15
CA ARG A 79 -7.19 6.74 -14.49
C ARG A 79 -7.53 8.20 -14.76
N GLU A 80 -7.95 8.92 -13.73
CA GLU A 80 -8.35 10.33 -13.81
C GLU A 80 -7.15 11.29 -13.70
N GLY A 81 -5.93 10.78 -13.52
CA GLY A 81 -4.73 11.62 -13.39
C GLY A 81 -4.63 12.35 -12.06
N ARG A 82 -5.39 11.94 -11.04
CA ARG A 82 -5.36 12.52 -9.69
C ARG A 82 -4.24 11.92 -8.85
N PHE A 83 -3.01 12.21 -9.26
CA PHE A 83 -1.82 11.77 -8.54
C PHE A 83 -0.72 12.82 -8.62
N SER A 84 0.14 12.79 -7.61
CA SER A 84 1.41 13.50 -7.61
C SER A 84 2.50 12.59 -8.14
N ASP A 85 3.52 13.20 -8.71
CA ASP A 85 4.69 12.53 -9.28
C ASP A 85 5.95 13.08 -8.60
N ILE A 86 6.82 12.17 -8.17
CA ILE A 86 8.14 12.51 -7.68
C ILE A 86 9.17 11.54 -8.24
N GLU A 87 10.31 12.09 -8.65
CA GLU A 87 11.47 11.33 -9.09
C GLU A 87 12.70 11.77 -8.31
N GLY A 88 13.53 10.81 -7.90
CA GLY A 88 14.77 11.10 -7.22
C GLY A 88 15.45 9.86 -6.67
N ILE A 89 16.55 10.07 -5.97
CA ILE A 89 17.29 8.98 -5.34
C ILE A 89 16.51 8.50 -4.11
N ALA A 90 16.24 7.20 -4.06
CA ALA A 90 15.61 6.55 -2.94
C ALA A 90 16.60 6.36 -1.78
N GLU A 91 16.14 6.71 -0.59
CA GLU A 91 16.76 6.30 0.67
C GLU A 91 15.80 5.35 1.39
N HIS A 92 16.25 4.12 1.62
CA HIS A 92 15.50 3.14 2.38
C HIS A 92 16.04 3.10 3.81
N SER A 93 15.17 3.20 4.80
CA SER A 93 15.55 3.02 6.20
C SER A 93 14.48 2.22 6.92
N ARG A 94 14.88 1.39 7.87
CA ARG A 94 13.91 0.75 8.77
C ARG A 94 13.27 1.79 9.65
N ASN A 95 11.97 1.66 9.90
CA ASN A 95 11.29 2.53 10.83
C ASN A 95 11.81 2.28 12.27
N PRO A 96 12.47 3.28 12.90
CA PRO A 96 13.01 3.09 14.25
C PRO A 96 11.91 2.99 15.32
N ARG A 97 10.69 3.42 15.03
CA ARG A 97 9.54 3.34 15.94
C ARG A 97 8.77 2.02 15.85
N ASP A 98 8.92 1.29 14.76
CA ASP A 98 8.31 -0.01 14.56
C ASP A 98 9.28 -0.91 13.79
N PRO A 99 10.24 -1.54 14.52
CA PRO A 99 11.25 -2.40 13.91
C PRO A 99 10.66 -3.71 13.37
N SER A 100 9.37 -3.97 13.63
CA SER A 100 8.76 -5.27 13.32
C SER A 100 8.25 -5.38 11.90
N ASP A 101 7.87 -4.29 11.21
CA ASP A 101 7.31 -4.49 9.86
C ASP A 101 7.13 -3.28 8.91
N SER A 102 7.74 -2.13 9.21
CA SER A 102 7.65 -0.98 8.31
C SER A 102 9.03 -0.49 7.87
N ASP A 103 9.24 -0.52 6.56
CA ASP A 103 10.34 0.20 5.95
C ASP A 103 9.87 1.60 5.55
N ILE A 104 10.79 2.54 5.51
CA ILE A 104 10.54 3.92 5.12
C ILE A 104 11.30 4.18 3.83
N LEU A 105 10.58 4.48 2.77
CA LEU A 105 11.13 4.95 1.51
C LEU A 105 11.07 6.47 1.49
N ARG A 106 12.23 7.11 1.31
CA ARG A 106 12.34 8.57 1.21
C ARG A 106 12.88 8.96 -0.16
N ILE A 107 12.33 10.04 -0.71
CA ILE A 107 12.84 10.68 -1.93
C ILE A 107 12.89 12.17 -1.63
N GLY A 108 14.10 12.70 -1.42
CA GLY A 108 14.29 14.07 -0.94
C GLY A 108 13.56 14.31 0.40
N SER A 109 12.64 15.27 0.44
CA SER A 109 11.84 15.58 1.63
C SER A 109 10.59 14.71 1.80
N GLN A 110 10.22 13.93 0.78
CA GLN A 110 9.04 13.07 0.83
C GLN A 110 9.34 11.76 1.55
N ARG A 111 8.36 11.28 2.32
CA ARG A 111 8.43 10.06 3.11
C ARG A 111 7.21 9.20 2.82
N PHE A 112 7.46 7.96 2.43
CA PHE A 112 6.47 6.91 2.20
C PHE A 112 6.73 5.77 3.18
N ASP A 113 5.70 5.39 3.93
CA ASP A 113 5.79 4.26 4.85
C ASP A 113 5.40 2.98 4.08
N LEU A 114 6.39 2.13 3.82
CA LEU A 114 6.23 0.78 3.30
C LEU A 114 5.98 -0.15 4.49
N VAL A 115 4.80 -0.01 5.10
CA VAL A 115 4.33 -0.98 6.09
C VAL A 115 4.06 -2.29 5.37
N GLY A 116 4.11 -3.42 6.08
CA GLY A 116 3.59 -4.73 5.63
C GLY A 116 2.14 -4.68 5.14
N PRO A 117 1.33 -5.75 5.22
CA PRO A 117 0.14 -5.97 4.37
C PRO A 117 -1.05 -4.96 4.44
N MET A 118 -0.89 -3.76 5.02
CA MET A 118 -1.97 -2.84 5.33
C MET A 118 -1.82 -1.35 4.96
N ARG A 119 -0.76 -0.83 4.32
CA ARG A 119 -0.71 0.65 4.07
C ARG A 119 -0.39 1.18 2.69
N SER A 120 -0.13 0.34 1.71
CA SER A 120 -0.57 0.73 0.38
C SER A 120 -1.32 -0.45 -0.19
N ALA A 121 -2.62 -0.29 -0.42
CA ALA A 121 -3.45 -1.36 -1.01
C ALA A 121 -2.91 -1.86 -2.36
N ALA A 122 -1.97 -1.10 -2.91
CA ALA A 122 -1.28 -1.27 -4.16
C ALA A 122 0.05 -2.04 -3.97
N TYR A 123 0.96 -1.59 -3.10
CA TYR A 123 2.29 -2.19 -2.90
C TYR A 123 2.47 -2.75 -1.47
N HIS A 124 2.69 -4.06 -1.35
CA HIS A 124 2.69 -4.79 -0.07
C HIS A 124 4.03 -5.45 0.29
N ARG A 125 5.13 -5.08 -0.37
CA ARG A 125 6.43 -5.74 -0.19
C ARG A 125 7.46 -4.85 0.51
N ASN A 126 7.66 -5.06 1.81
CA ASN A 126 8.82 -4.55 2.53
C ASN A 126 10.05 -5.48 2.31
N LEU A 127 11.25 -5.06 2.71
CA LEU A 127 12.48 -5.86 2.54
C LEU A 127 12.39 -7.23 3.21
N ASN A 128 11.70 -7.32 4.35
CA ASN A 128 11.56 -8.56 5.11
C ASN A 128 10.67 -9.60 4.42
N TYR A 129 9.72 -9.18 3.58
CA TYR A 129 8.82 -10.05 2.81
C TYR A 129 9.22 -10.15 1.33
N GLY A 130 10.53 -10.02 1.02
CA GLY A 130 11.04 -10.16 -0.34
C GLY A 130 10.83 -8.93 -1.22
N GLY A 131 10.61 -7.75 -0.62
CA GLY A 131 10.67 -6.47 -1.28
C GLY A 131 12.09 -6.12 -1.72
N PHE A 132 12.18 -5.32 -2.77
CA PHE A 132 13.44 -4.99 -3.41
C PHE A 132 14.13 -3.81 -2.70
N ASP A 133 15.44 -3.92 -2.44
CA ASP A 133 16.19 -2.77 -1.93
C ASP A 133 16.43 -1.74 -3.03
N MET A 134 15.77 -0.60 -2.84
CA MET A 134 15.78 0.55 -3.74
C MET A 134 16.75 1.65 -3.30
N SER A 135 17.46 1.45 -2.17
CA SER A 135 18.44 2.42 -1.66
C SER A 135 19.46 2.81 -2.73
N GLY A 136 19.69 4.11 -2.87
CA GLY A 136 20.65 4.68 -3.81
C GLY A 136 20.23 4.62 -5.28
N ARG A 137 19.03 4.09 -5.60
CA ARG A 137 18.52 4.04 -6.97
C ARG A 137 17.67 5.25 -7.29
N CYS A 138 17.69 5.66 -8.55
CA CYS A 138 16.76 6.66 -9.05
C CYS A 138 15.40 6.01 -9.26
N ILE A 139 14.41 6.43 -8.49
CA ILE A 139 13.05 5.91 -8.57
C ILE A 139 12.08 7.04 -8.89
N ARG A 140 10.98 6.66 -9.54
CA ARG A 140 9.84 7.52 -9.77
C ARG A 140 8.61 6.90 -9.15
N ILE A 141 7.85 7.71 -8.42
CA ILE A 141 6.65 7.30 -7.70
C ILE A 141 5.49 8.15 -8.16
N PHE A 142 4.39 7.51 -8.53
CA PHE A 142 3.09 8.15 -8.55
C PHE A 142 2.36 7.82 -7.26
N TYR A 143 1.83 8.85 -6.61
CA TYR A 143 1.19 8.72 -5.32
C TYR A 143 -0.03 9.62 -5.18
N THR A 144 -1.00 9.21 -4.36
CA THR A 144 -2.17 10.04 -4.03
C THR A 144 -1.86 11.07 -2.95
N ASP A 145 -2.76 12.01 -2.67
CA ASP A 145 -2.62 12.99 -1.58
C ASP A 145 -2.41 12.33 -0.20
N ARG A 146 -2.82 11.07 -0.05
CA ARG A 146 -2.64 10.26 1.16
C ARG A 146 -1.27 9.56 1.22
N ARG A 147 -0.40 9.82 0.25
CA ARG A 147 0.91 9.18 0.05
C ARG A 147 0.83 7.68 -0.22
N GLU A 148 -0.28 7.23 -0.81
CA GLU A 148 -0.44 5.84 -1.24
C GLU A 148 0.21 5.69 -2.62
N ILE A 149 1.16 4.78 -2.75
CA ILE A 149 1.88 4.52 -4.00
C ILE A 149 0.93 3.80 -4.95
N ILE A 150 0.76 4.31 -6.17
CA ILE A 150 -0.07 3.67 -7.22
C ILE A 150 0.77 3.19 -8.40
N TRP A 151 1.99 3.70 -8.52
CA TRP A 151 2.98 3.25 -9.48
C TRP A 151 4.38 3.53 -8.94
N LEU A 152 5.30 2.60 -9.17
CA LEU A 152 6.69 2.72 -8.77
C LEU A 152 7.57 2.07 -9.83
N GLY A 153 8.52 2.85 -10.33
CA GLY A 153 9.49 2.40 -11.30
C GLY A 153 10.90 2.84 -10.92
N ILE A 154 11.87 1.99 -11.24
CA ILE A 154 13.29 2.27 -11.05
C ILE A 154 13.87 2.63 -12.41
N ARG A 155 14.54 3.76 -12.51
CA ARG A 155 15.15 4.18 -13.77
C ARG A 155 16.32 3.26 -14.12
N LYS A 156 16.39 2.82 -15.38
CA LYS A 156 17.44 1.90 -15.85
C LYS A 156 18.83 2.54 -15.90
N SER A 157 18.91 3.85 -16.08
CA SER A 157 20.19 4.58 -16.16
C SER A 157 20.05 6.05 -15.77
N GLY A 158 21.00 6.53 -14.96
CA GLY A 158 21.14 7.94 -14.55
C GLY A 158 20.10 8.40 -13.52
N CYS A 159 20.44 9.46 -12.79
CA CYS A 159 19.49 10.22 -11.97
C CYS A 159 19.75 11.71 -12.23
N GLU A 160 19.45 12.15 -13.45
CA GLU A 160 19.45 13.57 -13.72
C GLU A 160 18.20 14.16 -13.03
N PRO A 161 18.37 15.09 -12.07
CA PRO A 161 17.25 15.72 -11.41
C PRO A 161 16.42 16.43 -12.47
N ASN A 162 15.14 16.05 -12.56
CA ASN A 162 14.21 16.66 -13.50
C ASN A 162 13.94 18.09 -13.01
N GLU A 163 14.68 19.08 -13.54
CA GLU A 163 14.52 20.50 -13.19
C GLU A 163 13.08 21.00 -13.37
N SER A 164 12.26 20.30 -14.15
CA SER A 164 10.84 20.61 -14.40
C SER A 164 9.89 20.35 -13.22
N LEU A 165 10.37 19.77 -12.11
CA LEU A 165 9.57 19.52 -10.89
C LEU A 165 9.98 20.39 -9.70
N ARG A 166 10.87 21.40 -9.90
CA ARG A 166 10.95 22.49 -8.92
C ARG A 166 9.57 23.17 -8.91
N PRO A 167 8.81 23.15 -7.80
CA PRO A 167 7.70 24.08 -7.69
C PRO A 167 8.28 25.46 -7.92
N ASP A 168 7.67 26.25 -8.82
CA ASP A 168 8.05 27.65 -9.08
C ASP A 168 8.08 28.43 -7.76
N ALA A 169 9.20 28.37 -7.05
CA ALA A 169 9.45 29.15 -5.84
C ALA A 169 9.63 30.64 -6.19
N ASP A 170 9.76 30.96 -7.48
CA ASP A 170 9.89 32.31 -8.02
C ASP A 170 8.54 32.98 -8.37
N ARG A 171 7.39 32.36 -8.04
CA ARG A 171 6.07 33.02 -8.10
C ARG A 171 5.59 33.65 -6.80
N ILE A 172 6.48 33.83 -5.81
CA ILE A 172 6.24 34.76 -4.69
C ILE A 172 6.97 36.07 -5.00
N GLY A 173 6.60 36.68 -6.12
CA GLY A 173 6.99 38.04 -6.47
C GLY A 173 5.84 39.00 -6.16
N LEU A 174 6.15 40.01 -5.35
CA LEU A 174 5.45 41.30 -5.27
C LEU A 174 3.99 41.28 -4.78
N TRP A 175 3.84 41.32 -3.45
CA TRP A 175 2.99 42.35 -2.87
C TRP A 175 3.93 43.42 -2.32
N ASP A 176 4.16 44.45 -3.15
CA ASP A 176 4.75 45.72 -2.73
C ASP A 176 3.74 46.50 -1.84
N PRO A 177 4.22 47.45 -1.02
CA PRO A 177 3.77 47.74 0.35
C PRO A 177 2.36 48.31 0.56
#